data_AF-A0A7R9FDU1-F1
#
_entry.id   AF-A0A7R9FDU1-F1
#
_cell.length_a   1.000
_cell.length_b   1.000
_cell.length_c   1.000
_cell.angle_alpha   90.00
_cell.angle_beta   90.00
_cell.angle_gamma   90.00
#
_symmetry.space_group_name_H-M   'P 1'
#
loop_
_entity.id
_entity.type
_entity.pdbx_description
1 polymer ?
#
loop_
_entity_poly.entity_id
_entity_poly.type
_entity_poly.pdbx_seq_one_letter_code
_entity_poly.pdbx_strand_id
1 'polypeptide(L)'
;HYAGDVVYNIYGFLDKNKDTLFQDFKRLLYHSSDKLISNMWPEGAMDITKTTKRPQTAGSLFRSSMIALVKTLTSKEPFYVRCIKPNEVKSPIVFDAERVQHQVCYLGLVENVRVRRAGFAHRQRYDRFLKR
;
A
#
# COMPACT_ATOMS: atom_id res chain seq x y z
N HIS A 1 -8.24 13.45 -2.92
CA HIS A 1 -8.16 11.97 -2.78
C HIS A 1 -9.57 11.40 -2.76
N TYR A 2 -9.77 10.09 -2.96
CA TYR A 2 -11.12 9.49 -2.88
C TYR A 2 -11.78 9.68 -1.50
N ALA A 3 -10.96 9.85 -0.45
CA ALA A 3 -11.38 10.09 0.92
C ALA A 3 -11.55 11.59 1.29
N GLY A 4 -11.37 12.50 0.33
CA GLY A 4 -11.40 13.96 0.57
C GLY A 4 -10.08 14.67 0.25
N ASP A 5 -10.00 15.94 0.63
CA ASP A 5 -8.83 16.79 0.41
C ASP A 5 -7.73 16.50 1.44
N VAL A 6 -6.49 16.55 0.98
CA VAL A 6 -5.31 16.28 1.81
C VAL A 6 -4.30 17.39 1.58
N VAL A 7 -3.89 18.02 2.66
CA VAL A 7 -2.84 19.06 2.65
C VAL A 7 -1.50 18.37 2.88
N TYR A 8 -0.56 18.58 1.95
CA TYR A 8 0.80 18.05 2.04
C TYR A 8 1.78 19.16 2.44
N ASN A 9 2.60 18.90 3.45
CA ASN A 9 3.75 19.74 3.76
C ASN A 9 4.94 19.32 2.89
N ILE A 10 5.42 20.24 2.05
CA ILE A 10 6.54 20.02 1.12
C ILE A 10 7.91 19.92 1.80
N TYR A 11 8.01 20.32 3.07
CA TYR A 11 9.28 20.33 3.79
C TYR A 11 9.89 18.92 3.86
N GLY A 12 11.14 18.80 3.39
CA GLY A 12 11.89 17.54 3.35
C GLY A 12 11.47 16.55 2.26
N PHE A 13 10.57 16.91 1.34
CA PHE A 13 10.18 16.01 0.23
C PHE A 13 11.38 15.62 -0.64
N LEU A 14 12.24 16.58 -0.98
CA LEU A 14 13.44 16.31 -1.77
C LEU A 14 14.39 15.37 -1.05
N ASP A 15 14.64 15.59 0.24
CA ASP A 15 15.59 14.78 1.00
C ASP A 15 15.04 13.37 1.25
N LYS A 16 13.74 13.23 1.55
CA LYS A 16 13.06 11.92 1.63
C LYS A 16 13.06 11.16 0.29
N ASN A 17 13.14 11.87 -0.83
CA ASN A 17 13.16 11.25 -2.16
C ASN A 17 14.58 10.87 -2.62
N LYS A 18 15.62 11.48 -2.03
CA LYS A 18 17.03 11.12 -2.25
C LYS A 18 17.34 9.82 -1.48
N ASP A 19 17.06 8.69 -2.12
CA ASP A 19 17.42 7.36 -1.60
C ASP A 19 18.70 6.85 -2.26
N THR A 20 19.73 7.69 -2.22
CA THR A 20 20.98 7.41 -2.94
C THR A 20 21.86 6.49 -2.12
N LEU A 21 21.78 5.18 -2.37
CA LEU A 21 22.79 4.25 -1.92
C LEU A 21 23.79 3.98 -3.03
N PHE A 22 24.99 4.55 -2.89
CA PHE A 22 26.07 4.38 -3.85
C PHE A 22 26.63 2.96 -3.84
N GLN A 23 27.17 2.55 -4.99
CA GLN A 23 27.72 1.21 -5.19
C GLN A 23 28.88 0.90 -4.25
N ASP A 24 29.69 1.90 -3.89
CA ASP A 24 30.82 1.74 -2.97
C ASP A 24 30.38 1.26 -1.58
N PHE A 25 29.27 1.80 -1.07
CA PHE A 25 28.70 1.34 0.20
C PHE A 25 28.18 -0.09 0.10
N LYS A 26 27.52 -0.45 -1.01
CA LYS A 26 27.04 -1.83 -1.23
C LYS A 26 28.21 -2.82 -1.28
N ARG A 27 29.31 -2.45 -1.93
CA ARG A 27 30.53 -3.26 -2.00
C ARG A 27 31.19 -3.41 -0.63
N LEU A 28 31.30 -2.33 0.14
CA LEU A 28 31.81 -2.38 1.50
C LEU A 28 31.02 -3.37 2.37
N LEU A 29 29.68 -3.29 2.31
CA LEU A 29 28.80 -4.17 3.08
C LEU A 29 28.87 -5.63 2.60
N TYR A 30 29.02 -5.85 1.28
CA TYR A 30 29.24 -7.19 0.72
C TYR A 30 30.52 -7.85 1.24
N HIS A 31 31.59 -7.07 1.45
CA HIS A 31 32.86 -7.56 1.98
C HIS A 31 32.93 -7.60 3.53
N SER A 32 31.80 -7.38 4.21
CA SER A 32 31.71 -7.55 5.66
C SER A 32 32.13 -8.97 6.07
N SER A 33 32.82 -9.09 7.20
CA SER A 33 33.10 -10.38 7.83
C SER A 33 31.85 -11.09 8.34
N ASP A 34 30.75 -10.33 8.56
CA ASP A 34 29.46 -10.89 8.91
C ASP A 34 28.72 -11.39 7.66
N LYS A 35 28.45 -12.70 7.62
CA LYS A 35 27.74 -13.36 6.52
C LYS A 35 26.32 -12.84 6.31
N LEU A 36 25.61 -12.43 7.38
CA LEU A 36 24.28 -11.84 7.22
C LEU A 36 24.35 -10.53 6.45
N ILE A 37 25.28 -9.65 6.82
CA ILE A 37 25.46 -8.36 6.16
C ILE A 37 25.90 -8.56 4.71
N SER A 38 26.88 -9.44 4.49
CA SER A 38 27.35 -9.77 3.13
C SER A 38 26.20 -10.25 2.22
N ASN A 39 25.35 -11.15 2.73
CA ASN A 39 24.23 -11.72 1.98
C ASN A 39 23.10 -10.72 1.66
N MET A 40 22.97 -9.62 2.41
CA MET A 40 21.97 -8.59 2.11
C MET A 40 22.34 -7.74 0.89
N TRP A 41 23.62 -7.71 0.50
CA TRP A 41 24.15 -6.82 -0.54
C TRP A 41 24.88 -7.57 -1.67
N PRO A 42 24.25 -8.56 -2.32
CA PRO A 42 24.91 -9.34 -3.38
C PRO A 42 25.32 -8.49 -4.59
N GLU A 43 24.65 -7.35 -4.79
CA GLU A 43 24.99 -6.35 -5.82
C GLU A 43 26.39 -5.77 -5.63
N GLY A 44 26.96 -5.80 -4.42
CA GLY A 44 28.31 -5.32 -4.14
C GLY A 44 29.41 -6.08 -4.88
N ALA A 45 29.13 -7.32 -5.32
CA ALA A 45 30.03 -8.14 -6.13
C ALA A 45 30.12 -7.72 -7.61
N MET A 46 29.24 -6.82 -8.07
CA MET A 46 29.21 -6.40 -9.48
C MET A 46 30.37 -5.50 -9.88
N ASP A 47 30.81 -5.62 -11.13
CA ASP A 47 31.86 -4.78 -11.74
C ASP A 47 31.44 -3.32 -11.89
N ILE A 48 32.38 -2.41 -11.61
CA ILE A 48 32.20 -0.94 -11.64
C ILE A 48 31.69 -0.46 -13.00
N THR A 49 32.09 -1.14 -14.08
CA THR A 49 31.77 -0.78 -15.47
C THR A 49 30.32 -1.09 -15.86
N LYS A 50 29.61 -1.95 -15.10
CA LYS A 50 28.20 -2.30 -15.36
C LYS A 50 27.21 -1.47 -14.54
N THR A 51 27.69 -0.69 -13.57
CA THR A 51 26.88 -0.01 -12.54
C THR A 51 26.79 1.51 -12.75
N THR A 52 26.63 1.97 -13.99
CA THR A 52 26.51 3.41 -14.33
C THR A 52 25.08 3.96 -14.22
N LYS A 53 24.11 3.14 -13.78
CA LYS A 53 22.73 3.60 -13.60
C LYS A 53 22.66 4.54 -12.40
N ARG A 54 22.15 5.75 -12.62
CA ARG A 54 21.83 6.69 -11.53
C ARG A 54 20.98 5.97 -10.48
N PRO A 55 21.28 6.14 -9.18
CA PRO A 55 20.47 5.56 -8.13
C PRO A 55 19.01 5.98 -8.29
N GLN A 56 18.12 5.02 -8.11
CA GLN A 56 16.67 5.25 -8.19
C GLN A 56 16.25 6.15 -7.04
N THR A 57 15.27 7.03 -7.29
CA THR A 57 14.67 7.83 -6.22
C THR A 57 13.68 6.99 -5.42
N ALA A 58 13.45 7.33 -4.15
CA ALA A 58 12.48 6.64 -3.31
C ALA A 58 11.11 6.55 -3.99
N GLY A 59 10.65 7.65 -4.61
CA GLY A 59 9.38 7.68 -5.33
C GLY A 59 9.33 6.74 -6.54
N SER A 60 10.43 6.57 -7.27
CA SER A 60 10.49 5.64 -8.40
C SER A 60 10.45 4.17 -7.97
N LEU A 61 11.11 3.85 -6.84
CA LEU A 61 11.07 2.54 -6.22
C LEU A 61 9.64 2.22 -5.74
N PHE A 62 9.03 3.15 -4.99
CA PHE A 62 7.67 2.98 -4.47
C PHE A 62 6.65 2.79 -5.59
N ARG A 63 6.75 3.59 -6.67
CA ARG A 63 5.90 3.46 -7.86
C ARG A 63 6.05 2.08 -8.51
N SER A 64 7.28 1.61 -8.69
CA SER A 64 7.56 0.32 -9.34
C SER A 64 7.00 -0.84 -8.51
N SER A 65 7.23 -0.81 -7.20
CA SER A 65 6.69 -1.79 -6.25
C SER A 65 5.16 -1.81 -6.24
N MET A 66 4.51 -0.64 -6.27
CA MET A 66 3.04 -0.54 -6.37
C MET A 66 2.51 -1.13 -7.67
N ILE A 67 3.15 -0.85 -8.81
CA ILE A 67 2.74 -1.39 -10.11
C ILE A 67 2.85 -2.93 -10.10
N ALA A 68 3.96 -3.46 -9.56
CA ALA A 68 4.16 -4.91 -9.44
C ALA A 68 3.09 -5.57 -8.55
N LEU A 69 2.74 -4.91 -7.43
CA LEU A 69 1.67 -5.36 -6.53
C LEU A 69 0.32 -5.37 -7.23
N VAL A 70 -0.06 -4.28 -7.89
CA VAL A 70 -1.35 -4.18 -8.62
C VAL A 70 -1.42 -5.25 -9.71
N LYS A 71 -0.35 -5.46 -10.48
CA LYS A 71 -0.29 -6.52 -11.49
C LYS A 71 -0.55 -7.90 -10.88
N THR A 72 0.04 -8.17 -9.71
CA THR A 72 -0.13 -9.45 -8.99
C THR A 72 -1.56 -9.62 -8.46
N LEU A 73 -2.19 -8.55 -7.95
CA LEU A 73 -3.56 -8.58 -7.45
C LEU A 73 -4.57 -8.78 -8.59
N THR A 74 -4.41 -8.06 -9.70
CA THR A 74 -5.31 -8.15 -10.87
C THR A 74 -5.27 -9.53 -11.54
N SER A 75 -4.19 -10.30 -11.35
CA SER A 75 -4.08 -11.68 -11.85
C SER A 75 -4.93 -12.72 -11.08
N LYS A 76 -5.62 -12.32 -10.01
CA LYS A 76 -6.37 -13.21 -9.11
C LYS A 76 -7.80 -12.73 -8.93
N GLU A 77 -8.65 -13.60 -8.40
CA GLU A 77 -9.98 -13.24 -7.94
C GLU A 77 -9.90 -12.42 -6.65
N PRO A 78 -10.43 -11.19 -6.61
CA PRO A 78 -10.30 -10.33 -5.44
C PRO A 78 -11.45 -10.50 -4.44
N PHE A 79 -11.10 -10.69 -3.18
CA PHE A 79 -12.00 -10.59 -2.03
C PHE A 79 -11.56 -9.42 -1.15
N TYR A 80 -12.53 -8.67 -0.61
CA TYR A 80 -12.24 -7.45 0.15
C TYR A 80 -12.77 -7.55 1.58
N VAL A 81 -11.91 -7.26 2.55
CA VAL A 81 -12.26 -7.07 3.96
C VAL A 81 -12.00 -5.62 4.34
N ARG A 82 -12.98 -4.98 4.99
CA ARG A 82 -12.91 -3.58 5.42
C ARG A 82 -12.93 -3.55 6.95
N CYS A 83 -11.78 -3.30 7.55
CA CYS A 83 -11.65 -3.23 9.01
C CYS A 83 -11.98 -1.83 9.51
N ILE A 84 -12.72 -1.73 10.62
CA ILE A 84 -13.08 -0.49 11.29
C ILE A 84 -12.64 -0.59 12.76
N LYS A 85 -11.88 0.39 13.22
CA LYS A 85 -11.47 0.51 14.63
C LYS A 85 -12.57 1.24 15.42
N PRO A 86 -13.18 0.64 16.45
CA PRO A 86 -14.32 1.25 17.14
C PRO A 86 -13.94 2.44 18.01
N ASN A 87 -12.70 2.50 18.54
CA ASN A 87 -12.20 3.58 19.38
C ASN A 87 -10.66 3.59 19.40
N GLU A 88 -10.02 4.71 19.75
CA GLU A 88 -8.56 4.82 19.80
C GLU A 88 -7.93 4.22 21.07
N VAL A 89 -8.70 4.15 22.16
CA VAL A 89 -8.25 3.68 23.49
C VAL A 89 -8.15 2.16 23.63
N LYS A 90 -8.41 1.41 22.55
CA LYS A 90 -8.40 -0.07 22.51
C LYS A 90 -9.34 -0.72 23.52
N SER A 91 -10.42 -0.03 23.89
CA SER A 91 -11.43 -0.58 24.79
C SER A 91 -12.35 -1.54 24.02
N PRO A 92 -12.75 -2.68 24.60
CA PRO A 92 -13.67 -3.61 23.95
C PRO A 92 -15.11 -3.09 23.89
N ILE A 93 -15.48 -2.09 24.69
CA ILE A 93 -16.87 -1.61 24.85
C ILE A 93 -17.11 -0.21 24.32
N VAL A 94 -16.06 0.60 24.16
CA VAL A 94 -16.21 2.00 23.72
C VAL A 94 -16.44 2.04 22.21
N PHE A 95 -17.39 2.86 21.77
CA PHE A 95 -17.64 3.12 20.36
C PHE A 95 -17.64 4.63 20.12
N ASP A 96 -16.69 5.08 19.32
CA ASP A 96 -16.55 6.46 18.89
C ASP A 96 -17.20 6.63 17.51
N ALA A 97 -18.41 7.19 17.50
CA ALA A 97 -19.22 7.32 16.30
C ALA A 97 -18.59 8.25 15.27
N GLU A 98 -17.99 9.37 15.69
CA GLU A 98 -17.33 10.32 14.80
C GLU A 98 -16.12 9.66 14.14
N ARG A 99 -15.30 8.97 14.93
CA ARG A 99 -14.14 8.25 14.42
C ARG A 99 -14.54 7.16 13.44
N VAL A 100 -15.59 6.39 13.73
CA VAL A 100 -16.08 5.35 12.82
C VAL A 100 -16.69 5.97 11.56
N GLN A 101 -17.41 7.08 11.66
CA GLN A 101 -17.95 7.79 10.49
C GLN A 101 -16.83 8.26 9.55
N HIS A 102 -15.75 8.83 10.09
CA HIS A 102 -14.57 9.16 9.28
C HIS A 102 -14.00 7.92 8.58
N GLN A 103 -13.98 6.76 9.24
CA GLN A 103 -13.55 5.49 8.64
C GLN A 103 -14.45 5.00 7.52
N VAL A 104 -15.76 5.10 7.69
CA VAL A 104 -16.74 4.77 6.66
C VAL A 104 -16.52 5.62 5.41
N CYS A 105 -16.26 6.92 5.58
CA CYS A 105 -15.97 7.85 4.49
C CYS A 105 -14.64 7.54 3.79
N TYR A 106 -13.52 7.44 4.52
CA TYR A 106 -12.23 7.20 3.87
C TYR A 106 -12.08 5.79 3.31
N LEU A 107 -12.86 4.80 3.75
CA LEU A 107 -12.92 3.48 3.12
C LEU A 107 -13.85 3.44 1.89
N GLY A 108 -14.57 4.54 1.62
CA GLY A 108 -15.52 4.68 0.51
C GLY A 108 -16.69 3.70 0.62
N LEU A 109 -17.09 3.28 1.83
CA LEU A 109 -18.13 2.25 1.99
C LEU A 109 -19.46 2.73 1.45
N VAL A 110 -19.78 4.01 1.63
CA VAL A 110 -21.01 4.62 1.12
C VAL A 110 -21.03 4.59 -0.41
N GLU A 111 -19.93 4.99 -1.05
CA GLU A 111 -19.76 4.96 -2.51
C GLU A 111 -19.85 3.54 -3.05
N ASN A 112 -19.22 2.56 -2.39
CA ASN A 112 -19.33 1.15 -2.75
C ASN A 112 -20.79 0.65 -2.74
N VAL A 113 -21.56 1.02 -1.72
CA VAL A 113 -22.99 0.68 -1.64
C VAL A 113 -23.79 1.42 -2.71
N ARG A 114 -23.54 2.72 -2.94
CA ARG A 114 -24.21 3.51 -3.98
C ARG A 114 -23.99 2.92 -5.38
N VAL A 115 -22.76 2.55 -5.73
CA VAL A 115 -22.43 1.92 -7.02
C VAL A 115 -23.15 0.58 -7.18
N ARG A 116 -23.19 -0.26 -6.13
CA ARG A 116 -23.96 -1.51 -6.16
C ARG A 116 -25.47 -1.29 -6.27
N ARG A 117 -25.99 -0.23 -5.64
CA ARG A 117 -27.42 0.13 -5.67
C ARG A 117 -27.86 0.79 -6.97
N ALA A 118 -26.96 1.36 -7.77
CA ALA A 118 -27.30 2.02 -9.03
C ALA A 118 -27.89 1.05 -10.09
N GLY A 119 -27.67 -0.26 -9.92
CA GLY A 119 -28.38 -1.29 -10.68
C GLY A 119 -29.60 -1.81 -9.93
N PHE A 120 -29.85 -3.12 -10.02
CA PHE A 120 -30.84 -3.78 -9.19
C PHE A 120 -30.23 -4.11 -7.83
N ALA A 121 -30.54 -3.28 -6.83
CA ALA A 121 -29.99 -3.37 -5.47
C ALA A 121 -30.25 -4.73 -4.80
N HIS A 122 -31.31 -5.43 -5.21
CA HIS A 122 -31.66 -6.75 -4.72
C HIS A 122 -31.92 -7.68 -5.89
N ARG A 123 -31.32 -8.88 -5.84
CA ARG A 123 -31.55 -9.97 -6.79
C ARG A 123 -31.70 -11.26 -5.98
N GLN A 124 -32.78 -11.95 -6.20
CA GLN A 124 -33.07 -13.22 -5.53
C GLN A 124 -33.45 -14.24 -6.59
N ARG A 125 -32.99 -15.48 -6.42
CA ARG A 125 -33.43 -16.57 -7.29
C ARG A 125 -34.92 -16.86 -7.08
N TYR A 126 -35.61 -17.19 -8.16
CA TYR A 126 -37.05 -17.45 -8.15
C TYR A 126 -37.47 -18.52 -7.12
N ASP A 127 -36.72 -19.61 -7.02
CA ASP A 127 -37.00 -20.70 -6.08
C ASP A 127 -37.00 -20.24 -4.62
N ARG A 128 -36.10 -19.33 -4.25
CA ARG A 128 -36.05 -18.75 -2.90
C ARG A 128 -37.11 -17.67 -2.71
N PHE A 129 -37.43 -16.93 -3.78
CA PHE A 129 -38.45 -15.88 -3.72
C PHE A 129 -39.85 -16.46 -3.52
N LEU A 130 -40.17 -17.55 -4.22
CA LEU A 130 -41.46 -18.23 -4.13
C LEU A 130 -41.70 -18.98 -2.80
N LYS A 131 -40.63 -19.40 -2.12
CA LYS A 131 -40.70 -20.15 -0.85
C LYS A 131 -40.71 -19.28 0.42
N ARG A 132 -40.65 -17.96 0.26
CA ARG A 132 -40.55 -17.00 1.37
C ARG A 132 -41.86 -16.26 1.55
#